data_AF-A0A939Z4N9-F1
#
_entry.id   AF-A0A939Z4N9-F1
#
_cell.length_a   1.000
_cell.length_b   1.000
_cell.length_c   1.000
_cell.angle_alpha   90.00
_cell.angle_beta   90.00
_cell.angle_gamma   90.00
#
_symmetry.space_group_name_H-M   'P 1'
#
loop_
_entity.id
_entity.type
_entity.pdbx_description
1 polymer ?
#
loop_
_entity_poly.entity_id
_entity_poly.type
_entity_poly.pdbx_seq_one_letter_code
_entity_poly.pdbx_strand_id
1 'polypeptide(L)' 'MAKAFSFESGMNELEALVEALEKGELSLEESFKAYEKGVKLAAQLKAVLDQGDQRILALTESLSTTDITGEVTKE' A
#
# COMPACT_ATOMS: atom_id res chain seq x y z
N MET A 1 11.70 19.96 5.90
CA MET A 1 11.39 18.68 6.58
C MET A 1 11.06 17.67 5.50
N ALA A 2 11.69 16.49 5.50
CA ALA A 2 11.39 15.45 4.52
C ALA A 2 9.96 14.96 4.75
N LYS A 3 9.09 15.07 3.73
CA LYS A 3 7.73 14.56 3.80
C LYS A 3 7.83 13.04 3.89
N ALA A 4 7.46 12.47 5.03
CA ALA A 4 7.37 11.03 5.19
C ALA A 4 6.44 10.47 4.10
N PHE A 5 6.84 9.36 3.49
CA PHE A 5 6.03 8.70 2.48
C PHE A 5 4.66 8.33 3.07
N SER A 6 3.58 8.76 2.41
CA SER A 6 2.21 8.35 2.72
C SER A 6 1.60 7.67 1.50
N PHE A 7 0.64 6.79 1.72
CA PHE A 7 -0.07 6.10 0.64
C PHE A 7 -0.66 7.09 -0.38
N GLU A 8 -1.35 8.13 0.08
CA GLU A 8 -1.91 9.18 -0.77
C GLU A 8 -0.83 9.91 -1.58
N SER A 9 0.30 10.24 -0.95
CA SER A 9 1.40 10.91 -1.65
C SER A 9 2.02 10.00 -2.71
N GLY A 10 2.13 8.70 -2.44
CA GLY A 10 2.62 7.72 -3.41
C GLY A 10 1.63 7.49 -4.56
N MET A 11 0.31 7.49 -4.30
CA MET A 11 -0.67 7.39 -5.38
C MET A 11 -0.67 8.61 -6.29
N ASN A 12 -0.62 9.83 -5.73
CA ASN A 12 -0.52 11.04 -6.53
C ASN A 12 0.73 11.06 -7.43
N GLU A 13 1.86 10.55 -6.91
CA GLU A 13 3.09 10.44 -7.68
C GLU A 13 3.00 9.37 -8.78
N LEU A 14 2.29 8.27 -8.54
CA LEU A 14 2.05 7.23 -9.53
C LEU A 14 1.14 7.73 -10.66
N GLU A 15 0.05 8.42 -10.32
CA GLU A 15 -0.84 9.04 -11.30
C GLU A 15 -0.10 10.05 -12.19
N ALA A 16 0.71 10.92 -11.59
CA ALA A 16 1.51 11.88 -12.34
C ALA A 16 2.50 11.21 -13.30
N LEU A 17 3.09 10.08 -12.91
CA LEU A 17 3.98 9.30 -13.78
C LEU A 17 3.22 8.67 -14.95
N VAL A 18 2.04 8.10 -14.70
CA VAL A 18 1.18 7.53 -15.74
C VAL A 18 0.75 8.61 -16.72
N GLU A 19 0.28 9.76 -16.23
CA GLU A 19 -0.13 10.88 -17.07
C GLU A 19 1.03 11.38 -17.95
N ALA A 20 2.24 11.46 -17.41
CA ALA A 20 3.42 11.84 -18.19
C ALA A 20 3.77 10.83 -19.28
N LEU A 21 3.63 9.53 -19.00
CA LEU A 21 3.83 8.46 -19.99
C LEU A 21 2.76 8.49 -21.08
N GLU A 22 1.50 8.73 -20.73
CA GLU A 22 0.37 8.79 -21.67
C GLU A 22 0.41 10.00 -22.59
N LYS A 23 0.92 11.14 -22.10
CA LYS A 23 1.12 12.35 -22.92
C LYS A 23 2.14 12.15 -24.04
N GLY A 24 3.08 11.20 -23.88
CA GLY A 24 4.07 10.88 -24.90
C GLY A 24 5.11 11.99 -25.15
N GLU A 25 5.24 12.94 -24.23
CA GLU A 25 6.20 14.06 -24.31
C GLU A 25 7.60 13.69 -23.79
N LEU A 26 7.74 12.51 -23.18
CA LEU A 26 9.00 12.00 -22.65
C LEU A 26 9.88 11.43 -23.75
N SER A 27 11.19 11.67 -23.68
CA SER A 27 12.14 10.90 -24.48
C SER A 27 12.12 9.42 -24.09
N LEU A 28 12.72 8.57 -24.93
CA LEU A 28 12.79 7.13 -24.66
C LEU A 28 13.49 6.82 -23.32
N GLU A 29 14.60 7.51 -23.02
CA GLU A 29 15.33 7.32 -21.76
C GLU A 29 14.50 7.78 -20.55
N GLU A 30 13.78 8.90 -20.68
CA GLU A 30 12.88 9.38 -19.63
C GLU A 30 11.69 8.45 -19.42
N SER A 31 11.15 7.86 -20.49
CA SER A 31 10.09 6.87 -20.43
C SER A 31 10.51 5.63 -19.67
N PHE A 32 11.74 5.14 -19.90
CA PHE A 32 12.30 4.03 -19.12
C PHE A 32 12.44 4.38 -17.63
N LYS A 33 12.97 5.57 -17.30
CA LYS A 33 13.10 6.03 -15.91
C LYS A 33 11.74 6.17 -15.23
N ALA A 34 10.76 6.75 -15.92
CA ALA A 34 9.40 6.91 -15.41
C ALA A 34 8.74 5.56 -15.16
N TYR A 35 8.91 4.60 -16.08
CA TYR A 35 8.40 3.24 -15.93
C TYR A 35 9.03 2.52 -14.73
N GLU A 36 10.35 2.51 -14.61
CA GLU A 36 11.04 1.88 -13.46
C GLU A 36 10.58 2.46 -12.13
N LYS A 37 10.41 3.79 -12.08
CA LYS A 37 9.91 4.49 -10.90
C LYS A 37 8.46 4.10 -10.59
N GLY A 38 7.59 4.06 -11.61
CA GLY A 38 6.20 3.65 -11.47
C GLY A 38 6.07 2.23 -10.93
N VAL A 39 6.86 1.27 -11.44
CA VAL A 39 6.88 -0.12 -10.97
C VAL A 39 7.27 -0.20 -9.49
N LYS A 40 8.33 0.50 -9.07
CA LYS A 40 8.76 0.53 -7.67
C LYS A 40 7.69 1.13 -6.76
N LEU A 41 7.07 2.22 -7.19
CA LEU A 41 6.04 2.92 -6.45
C LEU A 41 4.78 2.07 -6.28
N ALA A 42 4.33 1.41 -7.35
CA ALA A 42 3.22 0.47 -7.32
C ALA A 42 3.47 -0.70 -6.36
N ALA A 43 4.68 -1.26 -6.36
CA ALA A 43 5.06 -2.33 -5.43
C ALA A 43 5.02 -1.86 -3.96
N GLN A 44 5.49 -0.64 -3.68
CA GLN A 44 5.43 -0.05 -2.34
C GLN A 44 3.99 0.18 -1.88
N LEU A 45 3.13 0.74 -2.73
CA LEU A 45 1.72 0.96 -2.43
C LEU A 45 0.99 -0.35 -2.14
N LYS A 46 1.26 -1.39 -2.93
CA LYS A 46 0.73 -2.74 -2.66
C LYS A 46 1.17 -3.27 -1.30
N ALA A 47 2.45 -3.12 -0.94
CA ALA A 47 2.95 -3.59 0.35
C ALA A 47 2.25 -2.88 1.53
N VAL A 48 1.92 -1.58 1.39
CA VAL A 48 1.17 -0.84 2.41
C VAL A 48 -0.26 -1.39 2.56
N LEU A 49 -0.93 -1.70 1.45
CA LEU A 49 -2.26 -2.31 1.47
C LEU A 49 -2.22 -3.70 2.12
N ASP A 50 -1.28 -4.55 1.71
CA ASP A 50 -1.12 -5.90 2.26
C ASP A 50 -0.90 -5.86 3.78
N GLN A 51 -0.09 -4.90 4.28
CA GLN A 51 0.10 -4.69 5.73
C GLN A 51 -1.19 -4.23 6.43
N GLY A 52 -1.97 -3.37 5.77
CA GLY A 52 -3.28 -2.94 6.26
C GLY A 52 -4.24 -4.11 6.42
N ASP A 53 -4.33 -4.97 5.39
CA ASP A 53 -5.18 -6.16 5.38
C ASP A 53 -4.77 -7.14 6.49
N GLN A 54 -3.47 -7.40 6.64
CA GLN A 54 -2.96 -8.25 7.73
C GLN A 54 -3.34 -7.71 9.11
N ARG A 55 -3.29 -6.38 9.29
CA ARG A 55 -3.67 -5.75 10.56
C ARG A 55 -5.17 -5.88 10.83
N ILE A 56 -6.00 -5.73 9.79
CA ILE A 56 -7.46 -5.93 9.91
C ILE A 56 -7.75 -7.37 10.31
N LEU A 57 -7.15 -8.34 9.62
CA LEU A 57 -7.32 -9.77 9.93
C LEU A 57 -6.94 -10.09 11.38
N ALA A 58 -5.77 -9.65 11.84
CA ALA A 58 -5.32 -9.87 13.22
C ALA A 58 -6.28 -9.26 14.26
N LEU A 59 -6.81 -8.05 13.97
CA LEU A 59 -7.82 -7.43 14.84
C LEU A 59 -9.12 -8.23 14.85
N THR A 60 -9.61 -8.68 13.70
CA THR A 60 -10.82 -9.51 13.58
C THR A 60 -10.67 -10.85 14.30
N GLU A 61 -9.52 -11.53 14.19
CA GLU A 61 -9.23 -12.76 14.93
C GLU A 61 -9.15 -12.52 16.45
N SER A 62 -8.56 -11.40 16.88
CA SER A 62 -8.53 -11.05 18.30
C SER A 62 -9.93 -10.76 18.87
N LEU A 63 -10.79 -10.11 18.08
CA LEU A 63 -12.17 -9.81 18.43
C LEU A 63 -12.98 -11.11 18.56
N SER A 64 -12.85 -12.04 17.60
CA SER A 64 -13.57 -13.32 17.66
C SER A 64 -13.07 -14.27 18.75
N THR A 65 -11.80 -14.19 19.15
CA THR A 65 -11.26 -15.00 20.25
C THR A 65 -11.71 -14.49 21.62
N THR A 66 -12.09 -13.20 21.73
CA THR A 66 -12.51 -12.59 23.00
C THR A 66 -13.91 -13.03 23.45
N ASP A 67 -14.74 -13.59 22.54
CA ASP A 67 -16.07 -14.11 22.87
C ASP A 67 -16.09 -15.58 23.37
N ILE A 68 -14.97 -16.32 23.31
CA ILE A 68 -14.95 -17.76 23.67
C ILE A 68 -14.41 -18.04 25.08
N THR A 69 -13.67 -17.11 25.72
CA THR A 69 -13.20 -17.30 27.11
C THR A 69 -14.15 -16.68 28.12
N GLY A 70 -15.40 -17.13 28.09
CA GLY A 70 -16.44 -16.74 29.03
C GLY A 70 -17.04 -17.94 29.75
N GLU A 71 -16.24 -18.90 30.24
CA GLU A 71 -16.56 -19.71 31.44
C GLU A 71 -15.41 -20.68 31.78
N VAL A 72 -14.98 -20.60 33.03
CA VAL A 72 -14.12 -21.57 33.67
C VAL A 72 -14.91 -22.86 33.79
N THR A 73 -14.60 -23.88 32.98
CA THR A 73 -15.07 -25.24 33.27
C THR A 73 -14.26 -25.77 34.46
N LYS A 74 -14.79 -25.52 35.65
CA LYS A 74 -14.41 -26.19 36.89
C LYS A 74 -15.66 -26.84 37.46
N GLU A 75 -15.81 -28.14 37.23
CA GLU A 75 -16.18 -29.21 38.18
C GLU A 75 -16.26 -30.55 37.45
#